data_AF-A0A5C7YDL8-F1
#
_entry.id   AF-A0A5C7YDL8-F1
#
_cell.length_a   1.000
_cell.length_b   1.000
_cell.length_c   1.000
_cell.angle_alpha   90.00
_cell.angle_beta   90.00
_cell.angle_gamma   90.00
#
_symmetry.space_group_name_H-M   'P 1'
#
loop_
_entity.id
_entity.type
_entity.pdbx_description
1 polymer ?
#
loop_
_entity_poly.entity_id
_entity_poly.type
_entity_poly.pdbx_seq_one_letter_code
_entity_poly.pdbx_strand_id
1 'polypeptide(L)' 'MLMTTAAAAQSLNVTDRCIRKWCAAGRLRAQRLGGRWLIYPSSITALKNIA' A
#
# COMPACT_ATOMS: atom_id res chain seq x y z
N MET A 1 -7.66 -1.77 -10.82
CA MET A 1 -6.21 -1.84 -11.12
C MET A 1 -5.44 -1.87 -9.80
N LEU A 2 -4.48 -2.78 -9.63
CA LEU A 2 -3.61 -2.81 -8.45
C LEU A 2 -2.43 -1.86 -8.64
N MET A 3 -1.88 -1.30 -7.55
CA MET A 3 -0.74 -0.39 -7.62
C MET A 3 0.50 -0.94 -6.93
N THR A 4 1.67 -0.43 -7.32
CA THR A 4 2.95 -0.82 -6.72
C THR A 4 3.15 -0.14 -5.37
N THR A 5 4.08 -0.66 -4.57
CA THR A 5 4.47 -0.05 -3.29
C THR A 5 5.02 1.38 -3.45
N ALA A 6 5.71 1.66 -4.57
CA ALA A 6 6.21 3.00 -4.88
C ALA A 6 5.08 4.00 -5.16
N ALA A 7 4.08 3.62 -5.95
CA ALA A 7 2.93 4.47 -6.22
C ALA A 7 2.08 4.70 -4.95
N ALA A 8 1.95 3.67 -4.11
CA ALA A 8 1.29 3.76 -2.82
C ALA A 8 2.03 4.70 -1.86
N ALA A 9 3.36 4.60 -1.81
CA ALA A 9 4.23 5.43 -1.00
C ALA A 9 4.09 6.92 -1.36
N GLN A 10 4.14 7.24 -2.66
CA GLN A 10 3.89 8.59 -3.16
C GLN A 10 2.49 9.09 -2.81
N SER A 11 1.47 8.23 -2.99
CA SER A 11 0.09 8.59 -2.70
C SER A 11 -0.16 8.94 -1.24
N LEU A 12 0.52 8.26 -0.31
CA LEU A 12 0.37 8.44 1.14
C LEU A 12 1.45 9.34 1.75
N ASN A 13 2.37 9.88 0.93
CA ASN A 13 3.54 10.65 1.36
C ASN A 13 4.36 9.93 2.46
N VAL A 14 4.58 8.63 2.27
CA VAL A 14 5.39 7.79 3.18
C VAL A 14 6.47 7.05 2.41
N THR A 15 7.40 6.41 3.11
CA THR A 15 8.44 5.59 2.47
C THR A 15 7.92 4.23 2.03
N ASP A 16 8.55 3.65 1.01
CA ASP A 16 8.27 2.28 0.54
C ASP A 16 8.44 1.23 1.66
N ARG A 17 9.40 1.46 2.58
CA ARG A 17 9.56 0.65 3.79
C ARG A 17 8.31 0.65 4.67
N CYS A 18 7.68 1.82 4.85
CA CYS A 18 6.45 1.95 5.63
C CYS A 18 5.31 1.14 4.98
N ILE A 19 5.14 1.29 3.66
CA ILE A 19 4.15 0.54 2.89
C ILE A 19 4.34 -0.97 3.03
N ARG A 20 5.57 -1.48 2.86
CA ARG A 20 5.87 -2.91 3.02
C ARG A 20 5.57 -3.40 4.43
N LYS A 21 5.90 -2.61 5.46
CA LYS A 21 5.57 -2.92 6.86
C LYS A 21 4.06 -2.99 7.07
N TRP A 22 3.29 -2.06 6.50
CA TRP A 22 1.83 -2.05 6.60
C TRP A 22 1.16 -3.20 5.84
N CYS A 23 1.69 -3.59 4.69
CA CYS A 23 1.24 -4.77 3.96
C CYS A 23 1.49 -6.05 4.79
N ALA A 24 2.70 -6.19 5.36
CA ALA A 24 3.03 -7.32 6.22
C ALA A 24 2.20 -7.37 7.51
N ALA A 25 1.85 -6.20 8.07
CA ALA A 25 1.03 -6.07 9.27
C ALA A 25 -0.48 -6.15 9.00
N GLY A 26 -0.93 -6.32 7.74
CA GLY A 26 -2.35 -6.37 7.38
C GLY A 26 -3.10 -5.03 7.47
N ARG A 27 -2.40 -3.90 7.70
CA ARG A 27 -2.99 -2.55 7.72
C ARG A 27 -3.36 -2.03 6.34
N LEU A 28 -2.70 -2.55 5.30
CA LEU A 28 -2.97 -2.24 3.91
C LEU A 28 -3.39 -3.50 3.18
N ARG A 29 -4.53 -3.45 2.50
CA ARG A 29 -4.97 -4.56 1.66
C ARG A 29 -4.04 -4.65 0.45
N ALA A 30 -3.28 -5.73 0.38
CA ALA A 30 -2.34 -5.99 -0.69
C ALA A 30 -2.27 -7.49 -0.99
N GLN A 31 -1.88 -7.82 -2.21
CA GLN A 31 -1.61 -9.18 -2.67
C GLN A 31 -0.13 -9.31 -3.00
N ARG A 32 0.47 -10.45 -2.67
CA ARG A 32 1.85 -10.75 -3.03
C ARG A 32 1.86 -11.59 -4.31
N LEU A 33 2.40 -11.04 -5.40
CA LEU A 33 2.50 -11.70 -6.70
C LEU A 33 3.96 -11.68 -7.18
N GLY A 34 4.56 -12.85 -7.40
CA GLY A 34 5.93 -12.95 -7.90
C GLY A 34 6.97 -12.21 -7.05
N GLY A 35 6.78 -12.19 -5.73
CA GLY A 35 7.67 -11.47 -4.79
C GLY A 35 7.42 -9.97 -4.66
N ARG A 36 6.49 -9.39 -5.43
CA ARG A 36 6.11 -7.98 -5.36
C ARG A 36 4.79 -7.81 -4.59
N TRP A 37 4.68 -6.71 -3.85
CA TRP A 37 3.43 -6.30 -3.22
C TRP A 37 2.61 -5.46 -4.20
N LEU A 38 1.37 -5.88 -4.42
CA LEU A 38 0.38 -5.20 -5.24
C LEU A 38 -0.75 -4.73 -4.32
N ILE A 39 -0.92 -3.42 -4.23
CA ILE A 39 -1.80 -2.78 -3.26
C ILE A 39 -3.13 -2.43 -3.91
N TYR A 40 -4.23 -2.66 -3.18
CA TYR A 40 -5.55 -2.26 -3.61
C TYR A 40 -5.73 -0.75 -3.37
N PRO A 41 -6.05 0.05 -4.42
CA PRO A 41 -6.23 1.49 -4.26
C PRO A 41 -7.32 1.88 -3.27
N SER A 42 -8.37 1.07 -3.14
CA SER A 42 -9.43 1.27 -2.15
C SER A 42 -8.89 1.33 -0.72
N SER A 43 -7.86 0.55 -0.41
CA SER A 43 -7.21 0.56 0.90
C SER A 43 -6.41 1.84 1.15
N ILE A 44 -5.88 2.47 0.09
CA ILE A 44 -5.18 3.75 0.19
C ILE A 44 -6.17 4.88 0.41
N THR A 45 -7.26 4.91 -0.36
CA THR A 45 -8.32 5.91 -0.18
C THR A 45 -8.91 5.85 1.22
N ALA A 46 -9.13 4.66 1.76
CA ALA A 46 -9.59 4.49 3.13
C ALA A 46 -8.63 5.12 4.16
N LEU A 47 -7.31 4.96 3.98
CA LEU A 47 -6.31 5.57 4.87
C LEU A 47 -6.22 7.09 4.71
N LYS A 48 -6.39 7.61 3.50
CA LYS A 48 -6.40 9.06 3.25
C LYS A 48 -7.58 9.77 3.92
N ASN A 49 -8.73 9.11 4.01
CA ASN A 49 -9.93 9.70 4.58
C ASN A 49 -9.96 9.70 6.12
N ILE A 50 -8.96 9.09 6.77
CA ILE A 50 -8.84 9.01 8.23
C ILE A 50 -7.85 10.06 8.79
N ALA A 51 -7.04 10.68 7.92
CA ALA A 51 -6.06 11.71 8.26
C ALA A 51 -6.54 13.11 7.83
#